data_AF-A0A0H0XQY4-F1
#
_entry.id   AF-A0A0H0XQY4-F1
#
_cell.length_a   1.000
_cell.length_b   1.000
_cell.length_c   1.000
_cell.angle_alpha   90.00
_cell.angle_beta   90.00
_cell.angle_gamma   90.00
#
_symmetry.space_group_name_H-M   'P 1'
#
loop_
_entity.id
_entity.type
_entity.pdbx_description
1 polymer ?
#
loop_
_entity_poly.entity_id
_entity_poly.type
_entity_poly.pdbx_seq_one_letter_code
_entity_poly.pdbx_strand_id
1 'polypeptide(L)'
;MIQRRTSILRFILRSAALLIALNEIRGIILAAPVFYAMYQAGGTLMALWLGASSLLGIALSVIIPLFAVKRLEAKLTPEVART
;
A
#
# COMPACT_ATOMS: atom_id res chain seq x y z
N MET A 1 -24.97 4.17 21.48
CA MET A 1 -24.15 5.21 20.81
C MET A 1 -22.72 4.79 20.46
N ILE A 2 -22.09 3.86 21.18
CA ILE A 2 -20.70 3.41 20.95
C ILE A 2 -20.52 2.69 19.59
N GLN A 3 -21.48 1.85 19.19
CA GLN A 3 -21.46 1.10 17.91
C GLN A 3 -21.45 1.99 16.64
N ARG A 4 -22.09 3.17 16.71
CA ARG A 4 -22.14 4.11 15.57
C ARG A 4 -20.79 4.81 15.40
N ARG A 5 -20.09 5.12 16.50
CA ARG A 5 -18.76 5.72 16.47
C ARG A 5 -17.71 4.76 15.93
N THR A 6 -17.75 3.49 16.33
CA THR A 6 -16.83 2.46 15.82
C THR A 6 -17.07 2.15 14.35
N SER A 7 -18.31 2.18 13.88
CA SER A 7 -18.64 2.00 12.45
C SER A 7 -18.08 3.12 11.57
N ILE A 8 -18.20 4.38 12.02
CA ILE A 8 -17.64 5.54 11.31
C ILE A 8 -16.09 5.45 11.28
N LEU A 9 -15.46 5.13 12.42
CA LEU A 9 -14.02 4.93 12.51
C LEU A 9 -13.53 3.82 11.56
N ARG A 10 -14.24 2.69 11.50
CA ARG A 10 -13.90 1.58 10.60
C ARG A 10 -14.01 1.99 9.12
N PHE A 11 -15.03 2.78 8.77
CA PHE A 11 -15.19 3.31 7.42
C PHE A 11 -14.04 4.26 7.07
N ILE A 12 -13.70 5.21 7.95
CA ILE A 12 -12.58 6.16 7.76
C ILE A 12 -11.26 5.42 7.59
N LEU A 13 -10.97 4.42 8.43
CA LEU A 13 -9.72 3.65 8.35
C LEU A 13 -9.61 2.87 7.03
N ARG A 14 -10.70 2.25 6.57
CA ARG A 14 -10.73 1.56 5.27
C ARG A 14 -10.57 2.51 4.11
N SER A 15 -11.28 3.65 4.12
CA SER A 15 -11.16 4.66 3.07
C SER A 15 -9.77 5.28 3.02
N ALA A 16 -9.17 5.58 4.18
CA ALA A 16 -7.81 6.09 4.27
C ALA A 16 -6.78 5.08 3.72
N ALA A 17 -6.90 3.80 4.08
CA ALA A 17 -6.03 2.75 3.56
C ALA A 17 -6.17 2.61 2.03
N LEU A 18 -7.39 2.73 1.51
CA LEU A 18 -7.66 2.66 0.07
C LEU A 18 -7.11 3.88 -0.68
N LEU A 19 -7.25 5.08 -0.12
CA LEU A 19 -6.68 6.31 -0.69
C LEU A 19 -5.15 6.27 -0.71
N ILE A 20 -4.51 5.77 0.35
CA ILE A 20 -3.05 5.57 0.40
C ILE A 20 -2.62 4.60 -0.71
N ALA A 21 -3.33 3.48 -0.86
CA ALA A 21 -3.00 2.51 -1.90
C ALA A 21 -3.12 3.09 -3.31
N LEU A 22 -4.19 3.84 -3.60
CA LEU A 22 -4.38 4.49 -4.91
C LEU A 22 -3.30 5.55 -5.20
N ASN A 23 -2.89 6.31 -4.18
CA ASN A 23 -1.84 7.32 -4.31
C ASN A 23 -0.49 6.71 -4.72
N GLU A 24 -0.19 5.52 -4.21
CA GLU A 24 1.08 4.83 -4.45
C GLU A 24 1.07 4.04 -5.76
N ILE A 25 -0.09 3.51 -6.17
CA ILE A 25 -0.29 2.95 -7.52
C ILE A 25 0.01 4.02 -8.58
N ARG A 26 -0.43 5.27 -8.38
CA ARG A 26 -0.05 6.37 -9.28
C ARG A 26 1.47 6.56 -9.35
N GLY A 27 2.17 6.45 -8.23
CA GLY A 27 3.63 6.52 -8.18
C GLY A 27 4.29 5.39 -8.99
N ILE A 28 3.78 4.16 -8.87
CA ILE A 28 4.25 3.01 -9.65
C ILE A 28 4.05 3.21 -11.16
N ILE A 29 2.88 3.71 -11.56
CA ILE A 29 2.57 4.01 -12.96
C ILE A 29 3.49 5.10 -13.51
N LEU A 30 3.76 6.16 -12.73
CA LEU A 30 4.67 7.23 -13.11
C LEU A 30 6.14 6.76 -13.19
N ALA A 31 6.51 5.72 -12.45
CA ALA A 31 7.85 5.15 -12.52
C ALA A 31 8.07 4.31 -13.79
N ALA A 32 7.03 3.67 -14.32
CA ALA A 32 7.12 2.83 -15.52
C ALA A 32 7.83 3.51 -16.73
N PRO A 33 7.48 4.74 -17.15
CA PRO A 33 8.20 5.42 -18.24
C PRO A 33 9.64 5.77 -17.89
N VAL A 34 9.95 6.01 -16.62
CA VAL A 34 11.33 6.27 -16.15
C VAL A 34 12.19 5.03 -16.32
N PHE A 35 11.68 3.85 -15.93
CA PHE A 35 12.37 2.58 -16.17
C PHE A 35 12.59 2.31 -17.65
N TYR A 36 11.58 2.56 -18.47
CA TYR A 36 11.67 2.37 -19.91
C TYR A 36 12.73 3.30 -20.55
N ALA A 37 12.76 4.56 -20.14
CA ALA A 37 13.78 5.52 -20.58
C ALA A 37 15.19 5.13 -20.11
N MET A 38 15.33 4.66 -18.85
CA MET A 38 16.60 4.13 -18.35
C MET A 38 17.09 2.92 -19.14
N TYR A 39 16.18 2.02 -19.52
CA TYR A 39 16.52 0.86 -20.36
C TYR A 39 16.99 1.31 -21.75
N GLN A 40 16.25 2.20 -22.41
CA GLN A 40 16.60 2.76 -23.73
C GLN A 40 17.91 3.54 -23.73
N ALA A 41 18.25 4.22 -22.63
CA ALA A 41 19.49 4.98 -22.47
C ALA A 41 20.73 4.07 -22.25
N GLY A 42 20.58 2.75 -22.26
CA GLY A 42 21.67 1.82 -21.96
C GLY A 42 22.01 1.75 -20.46
N GLY A 43 21.05 2.09 -19.59
CA GLY A 43 21.20 1.98 -18.16
C GLY A 43 21.66 0.59 -17.76
N THR A 44 22.68 0.51 -16.91
CA THR A 44 23.26 -0.77 -16.49
C THR A 44 22.21 -1.62 -15.79
N LEU A 45 22.39 -2.94 -15.79
CA LEU A 45 21.52 -3.88 -15.08
C LEU A 45 21.34 -3.47 -13.59
N MET A 46 22.38 -2.89 -13.00
CA MET A 46 22.38 -2.34 -11.64
C MET A 46 21.39 -1.19 -11.47
N ALA A 47 21.25 -0.31 -12.46
CA ALA A 47 20.34 0.84 -12.40
C ALA A 47 18.87 0.42 -12.45
N LEU A 48 18.55 -0.58 -13.29
CA LEU A 48 17.21 -1.19 -13.33
C LEU A 48 16.91 -1.95 -12.03
N TRP A 49 17.90 -2.63 -11.47
CA TRP A 49 17.77 -3.36 -10.21
C TRP A 49 17.53 -2.42 -9.01
N LEU A 50 18.27 -1.31 -8.94
CA LEU A 50 18.09 -0.29 -7.91
C LEU A 50 16.73 0.37 -8.01
N GLY A 51 16.30 0.73 -9.22
CA GLY A 51 14.96 1.27 -9.41
C GLY A 51 13.90 0.25 -9.00
N ALA A 52 13.99 -1.01 -9.44
CA ALA A 52 13.01 -2.04 -9.08
C ALA A 52 12.94 -2.26 -7.56
N SER A 53 14.10 -2.27 -6.89
CA SER A 53 14.19 -2.38 -5.42
C SER A 53 13.54 -1.19 -4.72
N SER A 54 13.74 0.03 -5.25
CA SER A 54 13.07 1.23 -4.75
C SER A 54 11.55 1.15 -4.93
N LEU A 55 11.08 0.68 -6.09
CA LEU A 55 9.66 0.52 -6.39
C LEU A 55 9.00 -0.51 -5.46
N LEU A 56 9.72 -1.59 -5.15
CA LEU A 56 9.31 -2.60 -4.17
C LEU A 56 9.21 -2.01 -2.76
N GLY A 57 10.16 -1.16 -2.36
CA GLY A 57 10.10 -0.47 -1.06
C GLY A 57 8.86 0.42 -0.92
N ILE A 58 8.50 1.13 -1.99
CA ILE A 58 7.29 1.94 -2.07
C ILE A 58 6.03 1.05 -2.04
N ALA A 59 6.01 -0.07 -2.77
CA ALA A 59 4.89 -1.01 -2.73
C ALA A 59 4.70 -1.62 -1.32
N LEU A 60 5.79 -1.94 -0.64
CA LEU A 60 5.76 -2.48 0.73
C LEU A 60 5.27 -1.46 1.75
N SER A 61 5.56 -0.16 1.58
CA SER A 61 5.09 0.90 2.48
C SER A 61 3.55 1.00 2.52
N VAL A 62 2.86 0.45 1.52
CA VAL A 62 1.39 0.39 1.41
C VAL A 62 0.83 -0.94 1.91
N ILE A 63 1.45 -2.04 1.49
CA ILE A 63 1.00 -3.40 1.86
C ILE A 63 1.12 -3.60 3.37
N ILE A 64 2.19 -3.09 3.99
CA ILE A 64 2.44 -3.26 5.43
C ILE A 64 1.33 -2.61 6.29
N PRO A 65 0.96 -1.33 6.10
CA PRO A 65 -0.17 -0.72 6.81
C PRO A 65 -1.50 -1.45 6.60
N LEU A 66 -1.79 -1.91 5.38
CA LEU A 66 -3.00 -2.68 5.10
C LEU A 66 -3.06 -3.98 5.93
N PHE A 67 -1.94 -4.69 6.04
CA PHE A 67 -1.82 -5.88 6.89
C PHE A 67 -1.88 -5.54 8.38
N ALA A 68 -1.26 -4.44 8.81
CA ALA A 68 -1.29 -3.96 10.19
C ALA A 68 -2.73 -3.64 10.63
N VAL A 69 -3.51 -2.94 9.79
CA VAL A 69 -4.93 -2.65 10.06
C VAL A 69 -5.74 -3.93 10.17
N LYS A 70 -5.55 -4.90 9.27
CA LYS A 70 -6.22 -6.22 9.35
C LYS A 70 -5.90 -6.95 10.66
N ARG A 71 -4.64 -6.94 11.09
CA ARG A 71 -4.24 -7.55 12.39
C ARG A 71 -4.79 -6.80 13.59
N LEU A 72 -4.90 -5.48 13.51
CA LEU A 72 -5.47 -4.66 14.58
C LEU A 72 -6.98 -4.90 14.71
N GLU A 73 -7.71 -4.94 13.59
CA GLU A 73 -9.15 -5.26 13.58
C GLU A 73 -9.44 -6.66 14.18
N ALA A 74 -8.59 -7.65 13.88
CA ALA A 74 -8.70 -9.00 14.42
C ALA A 74 -8.49 -9.06 15.95
N LYS A 75 -7.64 -8.20 16.50
CA LYS A 75 -7.41 -8.13 17.96
C LYS A 75 -8.45 -7.28 18.70
N LEU A 76 -9.00 -6.25 18.05
CA LEU A 76 -9.99 -5.33 18.63
C LEU A 76 -11.42 -5.89 18.61
N THR A 77 -11.71 -6.90 17.78
CA THR A 77 -13.06 -7.49 17.65
C THR A 77 -13.00 -9.03 17.72
N PRO A 78 -13.23 -9.65 18.89
CA PRO A 78 -13.21 -11.12 19.01
C PRO A 78 -14.36 -11.84 18.27
N GLU A 79 -15.41 -11.13 17.82
CA GLU A 79 -16.52 -11.72 17.04
C GLU A 79 -16.15 -12.04 15.59
N VAL A 80 -15.20 -11.34 14.97
CA VAL A 80 -14.80 -11.59 13.56
C VAL A 80 -13.95 -12.87 13.43
N ALA A 81 -13.42 -13.39 14.54
CA ALA A 81 -12.62 -14.61 14.57
C ALA A 81 -13.46 -15.91 14.50
N ARG A 82 -14.80 -15.84 14.39
CA ARG A 82 -15.71 -17.01 14.36
C ARG A 82 -16.44 -17.23 13.03
N THR A 83 -16.10 -16.50 11.98
CA THR A 83 -16.58 -16.73 10.59
C THR A 83 -15.38 -16.88 9.66
#